data_AF-A0A7K3IYK2-F1
#
_entry.id   AF-A0A7K3IYK2-F1
#
_cell.length_a   1.000
_cell.length_b   1.000
_cell.length_c   1.000
_cell.angle_alpha   90.00
_cell.angle_beta   90.00
_cell.angle_gamma   90.00
#
_symmetry.space_group_name_H-M   'P 1'
#
loop_
_entity.id
_entity.type
_entity.pdbx_description
1 polymer ?
#
loop_
_entity_poly.entity_id
_entity_poly.type
_entity_poly.pdbx_seq_one_letter_code
_entity_poly.pdbx_strand_id
1 'polypeptide(L)'
;MKKTFVVILIMGTCLSLVGQEKKEKVGWKFGGALPVTTYDSNLGFQYGALVEFFNYGNPSVYPDFLDHTYTEVSRFTKGSGIYRMMYESNHLIGKAYLCVDLSYLPDKAYDFYGFNGYESVFNNNWMKDLDDGSYRSRMFYRLERNQFRIKADLQGKISGEHLKWGAGFAFQNFSVGSVDIDRLNKGKDPDDQLPQVTDEPGLYEIYRDSLGIISANEADGGWINTLKAAIVWDSRDNRPNPMKGIWSELGVEIAPSFMGNDWGFSKFYITHRQ
;
A
#
# COMPACT_ATOMS: atom_id res chain seq x y z
N MET A 1 44.47 4.14 -11.34
CA MET A 1 43.54 3.18 -10.71
C MET A 1 42.11 3.72 -10.57
N LYS A 2 41.86 4.85 -9.89
CA LYS A 2 40.50 5.43 -9.78
C LYS A 2 39.84 5.80 -11.13
N LYS A 3 40.59 6.37 -12.07
CA LYS A 3 40.06 6.75 -13.41
C LYS A 3 39.70 5.53 -14.28
N THR A 4 40.44 4.43 -14.15
CA THR A 4 40.19 3.18 -14.87
C THR A 4 38.91 2.49 -14.40
N PHE A 5 38.63 2.55 -13.09
CA PHE A 5 37.42 1.98 -12.50
C PHE A 5 36.15 2.74 -12.93
N VAL A 6 36.22 4.07 -13.02
CA VAL A 6 35.11 4.90 -13.50
C VAL A 6 34.83 4.65 -14.98
N VAL A 7 35.88 4.48 -15.81
CA VAL A 7 35.71 4.15 -17.23
C VAL A 7 35.09 2.77 -17.42
N ILE A 8 35.50 1.76 -16.64
CA ILE A 8 34.91 0.41 -16.69
C ILE A 8 33.44 0.42 -16.25
N LEU A 9 33.09 1.20 -15.22
CA LEU A 9 31.70 1.33 -14.75
C LEU A 9 30.81 2.02 -15.79
N ILE A 10 31.32 3.06 -16.47
CA ILE A 10 30.62 3.76 -17.56
C ILE A 10 30.51 2.87 -18.82
N MET A 11 31.53 2.06 -19.12
CA MET A 11 31.48 1.12 -20.25
C MET A 11 30.49 -0.02 -19.99
N GLY A 12 30.36 -0.47 -18.73
CA GLY A 12 29.36 -1.46 -18.31
C GLY A 12 27.92 -0.98 -18.46
N THR A 13 27.64 0.31 -18.21
CA THR A 13 26.30 0.89 -18.40
C THR A 13 25.98 1.23 -19.86
N CYS A 14 26.99 1.53 -20.68
CA CYS A 14 26.78 1.74 -22.13
C CYS A 14 26.52 0.43 -22.90
N LEU A 15 27.05 -0.72 -22.45
CA LEU A 15 26.82 -2.02 -23.10
C LEU A 15 25.41 -2.57 -22.89
N SER A 16 24.68 -2.12 -21.86
CA SER A 16 23.26 -2.44 -21.67
C SER A 16 22.30 -1.71 -22.61
N LEU A 17 22.79 -0.77 -23.44
CA LEU A 17 21.98 0.01 -24.39
C LEU A 17 21.96 -0.57 -25.81
N VAL A 18 22.63 -1.70 -26.06
CA VAL A 18 22.46 -2.43 -27.33
C VAL A 18 21.06 -3.04 -27.32
N GLY A 19 20.17 -2.46 -28.14
CA GLY A 19 18.77 -2.85 -28.24
C GLY A 19 18.62 -4.36 -28.36
N GLN A 20 18.00 -4.98 -27.35
CA GLN A 20 17.60 -6.37 -27.39
C GLN A 20 16.67 -6.54 -28.61
N GLU A 21 17.03 -7.45 -29.52
CA GLU A 21 16.05 -8.03 -30.45
C GLU A 21 14.79 -8.39 -29.64
N LYS A 22 13.61 -7.97 -30.11
CA LYS A 22 12.32 -8.39 -29.52
C LYS A 22 12.14 -9.89 -29.77
N LYS A 23 12.87 -10.72 -29.02
CA LYS A 23 12.59 -12.15 -28.95
C LYS A 23 11.26 -12.32 -28.25
N GLU A 24 10.33 -12.93 -28.98
CA GLU A 24 9.03 -13.34 -28.46
C GLU A 24 9.25 -14.17 -27.17
N LYS A 25 8.54 -13.80 -26.12
CA LYS A 25 8.56 -14.52 -24.83
C LYS A 25 7.38 -15.48 -24.80
N VAL A 26 7.59 -16.66 -24.21
CA VAL A 26 6.61 -17.76 -24.16
C VAL A 26 6.62 -18.37 -22.76
N GLY A 27 5.44 -18.69 -22.22
CA GLY A 27 5.27 -19.25 -20.89
C GLY A 27 5.75 -18.33 -19.76
N TRP A 28 5.98 -18.91 -18.58
CA TRP A 28 6.49 -18.19 -17.42
C TRP A 28 7.93 -17.71 -17.61
N LYS A 29 8.15 -16.42 -17.32
CA LYS A 29 9.44 -15.76 -17.34
C LYS A 29 9.61 -14.90 -16.10
N PHE A 30 10.84 -14.88 -15.60
CA PHE A 30 11.24 -13.94 -14.58
C PHE A 30 11.16 -12.51 -15.13
N GLY A 31 10.38 -11.67 -14.46
CA GLY A 31 10.18 -10.26 -14.81
C GLY A 31 11.27 -9.38 -14.22
N GLY A 32 11.67 -9.67 -12.98
CA GLY A 32 12.72 -8.96 -12.29
C GLY A 32 12.69 -9.20 -10.79
N ALA A 33 13.76 -8.77 -10.12
CA ALA A 33 13.82 -8.67 -8.68
C ALA A 33 14.53 -7.37 -8.31
N LEU A 34 14.02 -6.69 -7.30
CA LEU A 34 14.64 -5.46 -6.77
C LEU A 34 14.76 -5.57 -5.25
N PRO A 35 15.89 -5.13 -4.67
CA PRO A 35 15.97 -4.95 -3.23
C PRO A 35 15.03 -3.82 -2.81
N VAL A 36 14.41 -3.98 -1.65
CA VAL A 36 13.64 -2.92 -0.99
C VAL A 36 14.50 -2.34 0.12
N THR A 37 14.98 -1.12 -0.07
CA THR A 37 15.84 -0.41 0.90
C THR A 37 15.37 1.01 1.08
N THR A 38 14.95 1.38 2.28
CA THR A 38 14.55 2.75 2.65
C THR A 38 14.96 3.04 4.10
N TYR A 39 14.80 4.28 4.56
CA TYR A 39 15.03 4.65 5.94
C TYR A 39 13.93 5.61 6.42
N ASP A 40 13.41 5.35 7.61
CA ASP A 40 12.49 6.21 8.33
C ASP A 40 13.10 6.55 9.70
N SER A 41 13.02 7.82 10.11
CA SER A 41 13.64 8.28 11.36
C SER A 41 13.05 7.67 12.64
N ASN A 42 11.81 7.16 12.56
CA ASN A 42 11.11 6.53 13.67
C ASN A 42 11.10 5.00 13.53
N LEU A 43 10.94 4.47 12.32
CA LEU A 43 10.83 3.03 12.04
C LEU A 43 12.19 2.37 11.69
N GLY A 44 13.22 3.18 11.46
CA GLY A 44 14.59 2.77 11.14
C GLY A 44 14.77 2.31 9.69
N PHE A 45 15.74 1.43 9.45
CA PHE A 45 16.06 0.94 8.11
C PHE A 45 15.04 -0.11 7.63
N GLN A 46 14.57 0.01 6.40
CA GLN A 46 13.79 -1.02 5.71
C GLN A 46 14.72 -1.88 4.86
N TYR A 47 14.54 -3.19 4.94
CA TYR A 47 15.22 -4.17 4.10
C TYR A 47 14.23 -5.21 3.60
N GLY A 48 14.48 -5.75 2.42
CA GLY A 48 13.62 -6.74 1.79
C GLY A 48 13.89 -6.90 0.32
N ALA A 49 12.98 -7.58 -0.37
CA ALA A 49 13.00 -7.72 -1.81
C ALA A 49 11.59 -7.84 -2.37
N LEU A 50 11.45 -7.44 -3.62
CA LEU A 50 10.29 -7.76 -4.46
C LEU A 50 10.75 -8.57 -5.67
N VAL A 51 9.86 -9.43 -6.16
CA VAL A 51 10.08 -10.27 -7.35
C VAL A 51 8.81 -10.31 -8.20
N GLU A 52 8.99 -10.37 -9.51
CA GLU A 52 7.90 -10.46 -10.48
C GLU A 52 8.12 -11.58 -11.50
N PHE A 53 7.03 -12.21 -11.92
CA PHE A 53 7.00 -13.19 -13.00
C PHE A 53 5.84 -12.93 -13.94
N PHE A 54 6.06 -13.14 -15.23
CA PHE A 54 5.05 -12.97 -16.27
C PHE A 54 4.86 -14.28 -17.03
N ASN A 55 3.61 -14.68 -17.25
CA ASN A 55 3.27 -15.76 -18.16
C ASN A 55 2.85 -15.17 -19.52
N TYR A 56 3.69 -15.35 -20.53
CA TYR A 56 3.39 -14.90 -21.88
C TYR A 56 2.56 -15.92 -22.69
N GLY A 57 2.26 -17.09 -22.14
CA GLY A 57 1.50 -18.11 -22.87
C GLY A 57 2.24 -18.57 -24.12
N ASN A 58 1.76 -18.17 -25.30
CA ASN A 58 2.33 -18.49 -26.61
C ASN A 58 2.85 -17.21 -27.31
N PRO A 59 3.61 -17.31 -28.42
CA PRO A 59 4.23 -16.15 -29.05
C PRO A 59 3.26 -15.04 -29.50
N SER A 60 2.01 -15.38 -29.84
CA SER A 60 1.00 -14.43 -30.34
C SER A 60 0.46 -13.46 -29.28
N VAL A 61 0.70 -13.76 -27.99
CA VAL A 61 0.29 -12.89 -26.87
C VAL A 61 1.30 -11.78 -26.65
N TYR A 62 2.59 -12.01 -26.94
CA TYR A 62 3.65 -11.02 -26.72
C TYR A 62 3.41 -9.77 -27.60
N PRO A 63 3.54 -8.54 -27.07
CA PRO A 63 4.20 -8.15 -25.81
C PRO A 63 3.31 -8.17 -24.55
N ASP A 64 2.03 -8.50 -24.67
CA ASP A 64 1.12 -8.64 -23.52
C ASP A 64 1.41 -9.92 -22.73
N PHE A 65 0.73 -10.11 -21.60
CA PHE A 65 0.85 -11.30 -20.76
C PHE A 65 -0.53 -11.88 -20.40
N LEU A 66 -0.57 -13.20 -20.22
CA LEU A 66 -1.73 -13.91 -19.72
C LEU A 66 -1.84 -13.79 -18.20
N ASP A 67 -0.72 -13.90 -17.49
CA ASP A 67 -0.65 -13.80 -16.03
C ASP A 67 0.56 -12.99 -15.59
N HIS A 68 0.44 -12.36 -14.44
CA HIS A 68 1.52 -11.65 -13.76
C HIS A 68 1.45 -11.94 -12.26
N THR A 69 2.59 -12.22 -11.64
CA THR A 69 2.70 -12.35 -10.19
C THR A 69 3.68 -11.31 -9.67
N TYR A 70 3.32 -10.62 -8.60
CA TYR A 70 4.22 -9.77 -7.81
C TYR A 70 4.28 -10.33 -6.39
N THR A 71 5.48 -10.41 -5.81
CA THR A 71 5.64 -10.78 -4.40
C THR A 71 6.65 -9.85 -3.76
N GLU A 72 6.30 -9.30 -2.60
CA GLU A 72 7.18 -8.46 -1.79
C GLU A 72 7.21 -8.95 -0.35
N VAL A 73 8.42 -9.03 0.19
CA VAL A 73 8.67 -9.20 1.62
C VAL A 73 9.68 -8.14 2.02
N SER A 74 9.22 -7.13 2.75
CA SER A 74 10.06 -6.05 3.25
C SER A 74 9.66 -5.65 4.67
N ARG A 75 10.64 -5.24 5.48
CA ARG A 75 10.44 -4.94 6.90
C ARG A 75 11.38 -3.83 7.38
N PHE A 76 10.83 -2.94 8.18
CA PHE A 76 11.57 -1.95 8.96
C PHE A 76 12.14 -2.56 10.24
N THR A 77 13.32 -2.11 10.65
CA THR A 77 13.97 -2.57 11.90
C THR A 77 13.09 -2.44 13.14
N LYS A 78 12.16 -1.48 13.17
CA LYS A 78 11.20 -1.28 14.27
C LYS A 78 9.84 -1.98 14.09
N GLY A 79 9.70 -2.82 13.08
CA GLY A 79 8.61 -3.81 13.00
C GLY A 79 7.52 -3.54 11.96
N SER A 80 7.44 -2.34 11.39
CA SER A 80 6.56 -2.10 10.22
C SER A 80 7.03 -2.94 9.02
N GLY A 81 6.16 -3.24 8.08
CA GLY A 81 6.54 -4.03 6.91
C GLY A 81 5.44 -4.24 5.88
N ILE A 82 5.83 -4.87 4.78
CA ILE A 82 4.98 -5.22 3.65
C ILE A 82 5.23 -6.69 3.33
N TYR A 83 4.19 -7.50 3.47
CA TYR A 83 4.17 -8.91 3.08
C TYR A 83 3.03 -9.08 2.10
N ARG A 84 3.33 -9.06 0.80
CA ARG A 84 2.33 -8.92 -0.25
C ARG A 84 2.57 -9.92 -1.37
N MET A 85 1.49 -10.55 -1.81
CA MET A 85 1.45 -11.36 -3.03
C MET A 85 0.28 -10.90 -3.87
N MET A 86 0.54 -10.52 -5.12
CA MET A 86 -0.47 -10.14 -6.09
C MET A 86 -0.40 -11.08 -7.28
N TYR A 87 -1.55 -11.44 -7.82
CA TYR A 87 -1.71 -12.21 -9.03
C TYR A 87 -2.71 -11.53 -9.95
N GLU A 88 -2.31 -11.30 -11.19
CA GLU A 88 -3.16 -10.77 -12.24
C GLU A 88 -3.32 -11.80 -13.35
N SER A 89 -4.52 -11.83 -13.96
CA SER A 89 -4.76 -12.66 -15.13
C SER A 89 -5.73 -12.00 -16.10
N ASN A 90 -5.49 -12.15 -17.40
CA ASN A 90 -6.41 -11.69 -18.46
C ASN A 90 -7.26 -12.82 -19.05
N HIS A 91 -7.22 -14.03 -18.50
CA HIS A 91 -7.81 -15.20 -19.15
C HIS A 91 -8.49 -16.23 -18.22
N LEU A 92 -8.30 -16.16 -16.90
CA LEU A 92 -8.90 -17.14 -15.98
C LEU A 92 -10.44 -17.08 -15.91
N ILE A 93 -11.02 -15.88 -16.01
CA ILE A 93 -12.47 -15.67 -15.92
C ILE A 93 -12.95 -15.09 -17.24
N GLY A 94 -13.08 -15.97 -18.24
CA GLY A 94 -13.42 -15.58 -19.61
C GLY A 94 -12.41 -14.59 -20.18
N LYS A 95 -12.90 -13.43 -20.64
CA LYS A 95 -12.04 -12.32 -21.12
C LYS A 95 -11.89 -11.20 -20.08
N ALA A 96 -12.33 -11.42 -18.85
CA ALA A 96 -12.20 -10.43 -17.80
C ALA A 96 -10.76 -10.42 -17.27
N TYR A 97 -10.27 -9.21 -17.00
CA TYR A 97 -9.07 -9.01 -16.22
C TYR A 97 -9.39 -9.26 -14.74
N LEU A 98 -8.65 -10.16 -14.10
CA LEU A 98 -8.69 -10.47 -12.69
C LEU A 98 -7.42 -9.94 -12.02
N CYS A 99 -7.55 -9.33 -10.87
CA CYS A 99 -6.45 -8.98 -9.98
C CYS A 99 -6.78 -9.44 -8.56
N VAL A 100 -5.94 -10.29 -7.99
CA VAL A 100 -6.04 -10.77 -6.60
C VAL A 100 -4.82 -10.27 -5.83
N ASP A 101 -5.05 -9.65 -4.67
CA ASP A 101 -4.02 -9.08 -3.79
C ASP A 101 -4.19 -9.65 -2.38
N LEU A 102 -3.20 -10.39 -1.90
CA LEU A 102 -3.08 -10.85 -0.52
C LEU A 102 -1.97 -10.06 0.16
N SER A 103 -2.28 -9.42 1.28
CA SER A 103 -1.33 -8.55 1.98
C SER A 103 -1.45 -8.67 3.51
N TYR A 104 -0.31 -8.71 4.20
CA TYR A 104 -0.19 -8.35 5.62
C TYR A 104 0.73 -7.12 5.72
N LEU A 105 0.22 -6.06 6.34
CA LEU A 105 0.82 -4.73 6.38
C LEU A 105 0.86 -4.26 7.84
N PRO A 106 1.83 -4.71 8.66
CA PRO A 106 2.02 -4.16 9.98
C PRO A 106 2.59 -2.74 9.88
N ASP A 107 1.97 -1.79 10.58
CA ASP A 107 2.47 -0.44 10.72
C ASP A 107 2.53 -0.06 12.20
N LYS A 108 3.72 0.19 12.72
CA LYS A 108 3.99 0.44 14.13
C LYS A 108 3.92 1.92 14.51
N ALA A 109 3.73 2.81 13.53
CA ALA A 109 3.53 4.23 13.75
C ALA A 109 2.70 4.82 12.60
N TYR A 110 1.48 4.30 12.42
CA TYR A 110 0.54 4.75 11.40
C TYR A 110 0.04 6.16 11.72
N ASP A 111 -0.02 7.02 10.71
CA ASP A 111 -0.52 8.39 10.82
C ASP A 111 -2.00 8.46 11.21
N PHE A 112 -2.31 9.14 12.33
CA PHE A 112 -3.67 9.37 12.81
C PHE A 112 -3.83 10.83 13.23
N TYR A 113 -4.54 11.61 12.41
CA TYR A 113 -4.80 13.03 12.62
C TYR A 113 -6.17 13.32 13.22
N GLY A 114 -6.95 12.28 13.55
CA GLY A 114 -8.32 12.41 14.04
C GLY A 114 -9.35 12.13 12.95
N PHE A 115 -10.62 12.40 13.28
CA PHE A 115 -11.75 12.21 12.37
C PHE A 115 -12.06 13.50 11.61
N ASN A 116 -12.63 13.36 10.41
CA ASN A 116 -13.05 14.46 9.52
C ASN A 116 -11.92 15.22 8.78
N GLY A 117 -10.72 14.65 8.69
CA GLY A 117 -9.69 15.13 7.76
C GLY A 117 -9.25 16.56 8.03
N TYR A 118 -9.58 17.50 7.13
CA TYR A 118 -9.16 18.91 7.24
C TYR A 118 -9.70 19.62 8.49
N GLU A 119 -10.82 19.15 9.02
CA GLU A 119 -11.42 19.70 10.25
C GLU A 119 -10.71 19.24 11.53
N SER A 120 -9.77 18.28 11.43
CA SER A 120 -9.02 17.82 12.60
C SER A 120 -7.92 18.82 12.97
N VAL A 121 -7.82 19.17 14.26
CA VAL A 121 -6.81 20.11 14.76
C VAL A 121 -5.42 19.47 14.70
N PHE A 122 -4.57 19.99 13.82
CA PHE A 122 -3.16 19.61 13.73
C PHE A 122 -2.25 20.68 14.36
N ASN A 123 -1.40 20.27 15.30
CA ASN A 123 -0.39 21.12 15.90
C ASN A 123 0.99 20.47 15.76
N ASN A 124 1.77 21.02 14.83
CA ASN A 124 3.11 20.55 14.51
C ASN A 124 4.09 20.68 15.70
N ASN A 125 3.88 21.66 16.58
CA ASN A 125 4.80 21.94 17.68
C ASN A 125 4.79 20.81 18.73
N TRP A 126 3.67 20.09 18.87
CA TRP A 126 3.59 18.91 19.76
C TRP A 126 4.52 17.77 19.34
N MET A 127 4.98 17.75 18.09
CA MET A 127 5.90 16.73 17.57
C MET A 127 7.35 17.21 17.47
N LYS A 128 7.60 18.51 17.63
CA LYS A 128 8.91 19.12 17.44
C LYS A 128 9.47 19.57 18.78
N ASP A 129 10.67 19.11 19.07
CA ASP A 129 11.38 19.60 20.23
C ASP A 129 11.97 20.98 19.90
N LEU A 130 11.25 22.03 20.29
CA LEU A 130 11.55 23.44 19.97
C LEU A 130 12.06 24.23 21.18
N ASP A 131 12.36 23.56 22.31
CA ASP A 131 12.75 24.19 23.59
C ASP A 131 11.75 25.24 24.14
N ASP A 132 10.51 25.26 23.65
CA ASP A 132 9.45 26.21 24.04
C ASP A 132 8.42 25.60 25.01
N GLY A 133 8.65 24.36 25.45
CA GLY A 133 7.76 23.60 26.33
C GLY A 133 6.49 23.07 25.65
N SER A 134 6.35 23.21 24.33
CA SER A 134 5.18 22.71 23.60
C SER A 134 5.29 21.25 23.15
N TYR A 135 6.50 20.68 23.18
CA TYR A 135 6.73 19.28 22.79
C TYR A 135 5.91 18.31 23.65
N ARG A 136 5.33 17.31 22.98
CA ARG A 136 4.57 16.22 23.61
C ARG A 136 5.21 14.89 23.26
N SER A 137 5.20 14.54 21.98
CA SER A 137 5.82 13.33 21.46
C SER A 137 5.85 13.38 19.94
N ARG A 138 6.91 12.85 19.33
CA ARG A 138 6.92 12.59 17.88
C ARG A 138 5.83 11.58 17.46
N MET A 139 5.29 10.82 18.41
CA MET A 139 4.23 9.83 18.19
C MET A 139 2.83 10.37 18.49
N PHE A 140 2.68 11.67 18.79
CA PHE A 140 1.39 12.22 19.21
C PHE A 140 0.26 11.94 18.19
N TYR A 141 0.52 12.09 16.89
CA TYR A 141 -0.44 11.80 15.82
C TYR A 141 -0.22 10.41 15.21
N ARG A 142 0.15 9.41 16.02
CA ARG A 142 0.47 8.06 15.57
C ARG A 142 -0.27 7.01 16.39
N LEU A 143 -0.58 5.89 15.75
CA LEU A 143 -1.09 4.67 16.39
C LEU A 143 -0.41 3.44 15.78
N GLU A 144 -0.47 2.29 16.45
CA GLU A 144 -0.14 1.00 15.82
C GLU A 144 -1.36 0.53 15.00
N ARG A 145 -1.14 0.13 13.75
CA ARG A 145 -2.16 -0.49 12.90
C ARG A 145 -1.56 -1.64 12.09
N ASN A 146 -1.98 -2.85 12.39
CA ASN A 146 -1.71 -4.02 11.55
C ASN A 146 -2.91 -4.28 10.65
N GLN A 147 -2.68 -4.47 9.35
CA GLN A 147 -3.74 -4.79 8.40
C GLN A 147 -3.47 -6.14 7.74
N PHE A 148 -4.43 -7.06 7.81
CA PHE A 148 -4.52 -8.19 6.89
C PHE A 148 -5.57 -7.88 5.83
N ARG A 149 -5.29 -8.22 4.57
CA ARG A 149 -6.17 -7.89 3.45
C ARG A 149 -6.10 -8.93 2.34
N ILE A 150 -7.27 -9.28 1.82
CA ILE A 150 -7.45 -9.93 0.52
C ILE A 150 -8.32 -8.99 -0.33
N LYS A 151 -7.92 -8.74 -1.57
CA LYS A 151 -8.75 -8.08 -2.58
C LYS A 151 -8.81 -8.95 -3.83
N ALA A 152 -9.97 -9.03 -4.44
CA ALA A 152 -10.18 -9.68 -5.74
C ALA A 152 -11.03 -8.74 -6.59
N ASP A 153 -10.43 -8.14 -7.60
CA ASP A 153 -11.06 -7.21 -8.52
C ASP A 153 -11.15 -7.82 -9.92
N LEU A 154 -12.30 -7.64 -10.55
CA LEU A 154 -12.61 -8.05 -11.92
C LEU A 154 -12.94 -6.83 -12.77
N GLN A 155 -12.48 -6.84 -14.00
CA GLN A 155 -12.85 -5.85 -15.00
C GLN A 155 -13.12 -6.51 -16.34
N GLY A 156 -14.26 -6.20 -16.96
CA GLY A 156 -14.62 -6.71 -18.29
C GLY A 156 -15.15 -5.61 -19.20
N LYS A 157 -15.17 -5.86 -20.52
CA LYS A 157 -15.73 -4.91 -21.50
C LYS A 157 -17.25 -4.87 -21.42
N ILE A 158 -17.83 -3.67 -21.55
CA ILE A 158 -19.27 -3.46 -21.75
C ILE A 158 -19.55 -3.21 -23.23
N SER A 159 -18.94 -2.16 -23.79
CA SER A 159 -19.17 -1.73 -25.18
C SER A 159 -17.97 -0.95 -25.71
N GLY A 160 -17.68 -1.10 -27.00
CA GLY A 160 -16.48 -0.52 -27.61
C GLY A 160 -15.19 -0.98 -26.93
N GLU A 161 -14.13 -0.18 -27.09
CA GLU A 161 -12.80 -0.51 -26.55
C GLU A 161 -12.55 0.05 -25.15
N HIS A 162 -13.28 1.10 -24.75
CA HIS A 162 -12.95 1.88 -23.55
C HIS A 162 -13.94 1.72 -22.41
N LEU A 163 -15.22 1.40 -22.69
CA LEU A 163 -16.24 1.28 -21.65
C LEU A 163 -16.26 -0.14 -21.06
N LYS A 164 -16.03 -0.22 -19.76
CA LYS A 164 -15.81 -1.45 -18.99
C LYS A 164 -16.68 -1.47 -17.73
N TRP A 165 -16.99 -2.66 -17.24
CA TRP A 165 -17.57 -2.88 -15.92
C TRP A 165 -16.46 -3.33 -14.97
N GLY A 166 -16.63 -3.02 -13.69
CA GLY A 166 -15.79 -3.49 -12.60
C GLY A 166 -16.64 -4.14 -11.51
N ALA A 167 -16.14 -5.24 -10.93
CA ALA A 167 -16.69 -5.83 -9.72
C ALA A 167 -15.55 -6.20 -8.80
N GLY A 168 -15.72 -6.05 -7.49
CA GLY A 168 -14.65 -6.33 -6.55
C GLY A 168 -15.16 -6.89 -5.23
N PHE A 169 -14.29 -7.61 -4.56
CA PHE A 169 -14.47 -8.09 -3.19
C PHE A 169 -13.22 -7.75 -2.39
N ALA A 170 -13.40 -7.25 -1.18
CA ALA A 170 -12.31 -7.10 -0.22
C ALA A 170 -12.67 -7.78 1.10
N PHE A 171 -11.69 -8.46 1.68
CA PHE A 171 -11.75 -8.98 3.04
C PHE A 171 -10.60 -8.35 3.83
N GLN A 172 -10.90 -7.66 4.93
CA GLN A 172 -9.89 -6.90 5.66
C GLN A 172 -10.07 -7.08 7.15
N ASN A 173 -8.95 -7.25 7.85
CA ASN A 173 -8.88 -7.17 9.29
C ASN A 173 -7.89 -6.09 9.68
N PHE A 174 -8.30 -5.25 10.62
CA PHE A 174 -7.45 -4.26 11.26
C PHE A 174 -7.28 -4.63 12.72
N SER A 175 -6.04 -4.58 13.18
CA SER A 175 -5.70 -4.55 14.60
C SER A 175 -5.09 -3.19 14.87
N VAL A 176 -5.72 -2.43 15.75
CA VAL A 176 -5.36 -1.05 16.12
C VAL A 176 -4.94 -1.03 17.58
N GLY A 177 -3.98 -0.16 17.93
CA GLY A 177 -3.59 0.05 19.31
C GLY A 177 -2.63 1.23 19.47
N SER A 178 -2.20 1.43 20.71
CA SER A 178 -1.18 2.43 21.04
C SER A 178 0.18 2.06 20.42
N VAL A 179 1.00 3.08 20.14
CA VAL A 179 2.37 2.87 19.68
C VAL A 179 3.19 2.19 20.77
N ASP A 180 3.93 1.13 20.42
CA ASP A 180 4.89 0.47 21.32
C ASP A 180 6.16 1.33 21.50
N ILE A 181 6.12 2.24 22.49
CA ILE A 181 7.20 3.18 22.79
C ILE A 181 8.49 2.45 23.20
N ASP A 182 8.39 1.37 23.96
CA ASP A 182 9.55 0.58 24.39
C ASP A 182 10.32 0.02 23.19
N ARG A 183 9.61 -0.49 22.18
CA ARG A 183 10.22 -0.93 20.92
C ARG A 183 10.91 0.21 20.18
N LEU A 184 10.28 1.39 20.13
CA LEU A 184 10.86 2.55 19.45
C LEU A 184 12.09 3.10 20.19
N ASN A 185 12.08 3.08 21.51
CA ASN A 185 13.18 3.53 22.37
C ASN A 185 14.34 2.54 22.47
N LYS A 186 14.13 1.26 22.14
CA LYS A 186 15.19 0.25 22.14
C LYS A 186 16.42 0.70 21.34
N GLY A 187 17.55 0.85 22.02
CA GLY A 187 18.83 1.22 21.42
C GLY A 187 19.01 2.71 21.17
N LYS A 188 18.17 3.58 21.74
CA LYS A 188 18.36 5.03 21.76
C LYS A 188 19.01 5.48 23.06
N ASP A 189 19.76 6.58 22.99
CA ASP A 189 20.30 7.27 24.16
C ASP A 189 19.15 7.87 24.99
N PRO A 190 19.31 8.03 26.32
CA PRO A 190 18.25 8.52 27.21
C PRO A 190 17.60 9.83 26.75
N ASP A 191 18.40 10.76 26.23
CA ASP A 191 17.94 12.08 25.77
C ASP A 191 17.14 12.00 24.45
N ASP A 192 17.24 10.90 23.70
CA ASP A 192 16.53 10.67 22.43
C ASP A 192 15.26 9.81 22.57
N GLN A 193 14.97 9.37 23.80
CA GLN A 193 13.83 8.51 24.09
C GLN A 193 12.52 9.28 24.01
N LEU A 194 11.52 8.64 23.44
CA LEU A 194 10.15 9.13 23.41
C LEU A 194 9.53 8.95 24.81
N PRO A 195 8.71 9.90 25.29
CA PRO A 195 7.94 9.69 26.51
C PRO A 195 6.95 8.55 26.32
N GLN A 196 6.63 7.88 27.43
CA GLN A 196 5.63 6.80 27.42
C GLN A 196 4.24 7.37 27.16
N VAL A 197 3.39 6.58 26.50
CA VAL A 197 1.99 6.94 26.22
C VAL A 197 1.20 7.23 27.51
N THR A 198 1.59 6.61 28.63
CA THR A 198 0.97 6.87 29.94
C THR A 198 1.26 8.27 30.49
N ASP A 199 2.40 8.86 30.10
CA ASP A 199 2.84 10.16 30.59
C ASP A 199 2.42 11.27 29.61
N GLU A 200 2.58 11.02 28.30
CA GLU A 200 2.19 11.92 27.21
C GLU A 200 1.31 11.16 26.19
N PRO A 201 -0.01 11.06 26.42
CA PRO A 201 -0.92 10.35 25.54
C PRO A 201 -1.01 11.01 24.16
N GLY A 202 -1.07 10.18 23.12
CA GLY A 202 -1.30 10.63 21.75
C GLY A 202 -2.76 10.92 21.47
N LEU A 203 -3.05 11.38 20.25
CA LEU A 203 -4.40 11.70 19.82
C LEU A 203 -5.34 10.49 19.87
N TYR A 204 -4.84 9.31 19.54
CA TYR A 204 -5.63 8.07 19.59
C TYR A 204 -6.07 7.75 21.02
N GLU A 205 -5.16 7.85 22.00
CA GLU A 205 -5.48 7.66 23.41
C GLU A 205 -6.43 8.76 23.93
N ILE A 206 -6.23 10.01 23.53
CA ILE A 206 -7.15 11.09 23.90
C ILE A 206 -8.55 10.80 23.37
N TYR A 207 -8.69 10.36 22.12
CA TYR A 207 -9.99 10.07 21.51
C TYR A 207 -10.65 8.83 22.13
N ARG A 208 -9.88 7.82 22.51
CA ARG A 208 -10.37 6.59 23.15
C ARG A 208 -10.70 6.79 24.63
N ASP A 209 -9.77 7.32 25.40
CA ASP A 209 -9.79 7.27 26.87
C ASP A 209 -10.32 8.57 27.49
N SER A 210 -9.98 9.72 26.90
CA SER A 210 -10.33 11.03 27.49
C SER A 210 -11.65 11.60 26.96
N LEU A 211 -11.90 11.45 25.66
CA LEU A 211 -13.08 12.02 24.98
C LEU A 211 -14.18 11.00 24.69
N GLY A 212 -13.86 9.69 24.71
CA GLY A 212 -14.82 8.62 24.40
C GLY A 212 -15.38 8.68 22.98
N ILE A 213 -14.64 9.28 22.04
CA ILE A 213 -15.02 9.38 20.63
C ILE A 213 -14.81 8.03 19.94
N ILE A 214 -13.74 7.31 20.29
CA ILE A 214 -13.50 5.93 19.86
C ILE A 214 -14.04 5.03 20.97
N SER A 215 -15.07 4.24 20.65
CA SER A 215 -15.65 3.32 21.62
C SER A 215 -14.75 2.10 21.85
N ALA A 216 -14.92 1.44 22.99
CA ALA A 216 -14.11 0.26 23.35
C ALA A 216 -14.21 -0.88 22.31
N ASN A 217 -15.35 -1.03 21.64
CA ASN A 217 -15.54 -2.04 20.59
C ASN A 217 -14.93 -1.64 19.22
N GLU A 218 -14.61 -0.37 19.01
CA GLU A 218 -13.92 0.12 17.80
C GLU A 218 -12.40 0.24 18.00
N ALA A 219 -11.96 0.40 19.26
CA ALA A 219 -10.59 0.75 19.61
C ALA A 219 -9.55 -0.25 19.09
N ASP A 220 -9.86 -1.54 19.10
CA ASP A 220 -8.93 -2.61 18.74
C ASP A 220 -8.93 -2.94 17.23
N GLY A 221 -9.75 -2.24 16.44
CA GLY A 221 -9.97 -2.49 15.02
C GLY A 221 -11.15 -3.43 14.77
N GLY A 222 -11.04 -4.31 13.79
CA GLY A 222 -12.14 -5.18 13.39
C GLY A 222 -12.11 -5.58 11.91
N TRP A 223 -13.22 -6.18 11.46
CA TRP A 223 -13.39 -6.66 10.09
C TRP A 223 -14.06 -5.61 9.20
N ILE A 224 -13.51 -5.40 8.00
CA ILE A 224 -14.12 -4.56 6.97
C ILE A 224 -14.10 -5.29 5.63
N ASN A 225 -15.20 -5.99 5.37
CA ASN A 225 -15.42 -6.82 4.20
C ASN A 225 -16.39 -6.12 3.25
N THR A 226 -15.96 -5.89 2.01
CA THR A 226 -16.71 -5.06 1.07
C THR A 226 -16.96 -5.73 -0.26
N LEU A 227 -18.04 -5.33 -0.91
CA LEU A 227 -18.36 -5.62 -2.30
C LEU A 227 -18.35 -4.33 -3.09
N LYS A 228 -17.81 -4.37 -4.29
CA LYS A 228 -17.67 -3.23 -5.19
C LYS A 228 -18.32 -3.52 -6.52
N ALA A 229 -18.98 -2.52 -7.08
CA ALA A 229 -19.43 -2.49 -8.47
C ALA A 229 -19.08 -1.12 -9.08
N ALA A 230 -18.60 -1.11 -10.33
CA ALA A 230 -18.14 0.10 -10.98
C ALA A 230 -18.35 0.09 -12.49
N ILE A 231 -18.39 1.28 -13.07
CA ILE A 231 -18.26 1.53 -14.50
C ILE A 231 -16.95 2.26 -14.72
N VAL A 232 -16.16 1.80 -15.69
CA VAL A 232 -14.84 2.32 -15.99
C VAL A 232 -14.76 2.74 -17.44
N TRP A 233 -14.20 3.91 -17.69
CA TRP A 233 -13.73 4.36 -18.99
C TRP A 233 -12.21 4.34 -19.00
N ASP A 234 -11.59 3.53 -19.87
CA ASP A 234 -10.13 3.39 -19.95
C ASP A 234 -9.67 3.53 -21.40
N SER A 235 -9.15 4.70 -21.75
CA SER A 235 -8.57 5.02 -23.06
C SER A 235 -7.04 5.17 -23.01
N ARG A 236 -6.41 4.75 -21.91
CA ARG A 236 -4.96 4.79 -21.77
C ARG A 236 -4.28 3.95 -22.84
N ASP A 237 -3.16 4.46 -23.35
CA ASP A 237 -2.30 3.74 -24.29
C ASP A 237 -1.50 2.61 -23.61
N ASN A 238 -1.17 2.78 -22.33
CA ASN A 238 -0.44 1.78 -21.54
C ASN A 238 -0.91 1.77 -20.08
N ARG A 239 -1.05 0.59 -19.46
CA ARG A 239 -1.57 0.48 -18.08
C ARG A 239 -0.56 0.90 -17.01
N PRO A 240 0.69 0.41 -17.01
CA PRO A 240 1.64 0.69 -15.93
C PRO A 240 2.25 2.10 -16.04
N ASN A 241 2.38 2.62 -17.26
CA ASN A 241 2.92 3.96 -17.51
C ASN A 241 2.22 4.61 -18.71
N PRO A 242 1.01 5.17 -18.52
CA PRO A 242 0.25 5.82 -19.60
C PRO A 242 0.92 7.13 -20.03
N MET A 243 1.04 7.34 -21.34
CA MET A 243 1.53 8.60 -21.91
C MET A 243 0.41 9.38 -22.61
N LYS A 244 -0.73 8.73 -22.89
CA LYS A 244 -1.92 9.32 -23.52
C LYS A 244 -3.19 8.66 -22.99
N GLY A 245 -4.31 9.37 -23.13
CA GLY A 245 -5.63 8.88 -22.78
C GLY A 245 -6.00 9.13 -21.32
N ILE A 246 -7.17 8.67 -20.92
CA ILE A 246 -7.72 8.90 -19.57
C ILE A 246 -8.20 7.60 -18.95
N TRP A 247 -8.29 7.60 -17.63
CA TRP A 247 -8.95 6.57 -16.86
C TRP A 247 -9.93 7.20 -15.88
N SER A 248 -11.21 6.89 -16.03
CA SER A 248 -12.28 7.35 -15.14
C SER A 248 -13.04 6.16 -14.60
N GLU A 249 -13.30 6.13 -13.31
CA GLU A 249 -14.11 5.12 -12.65
C GLU A 249 -15.19 5.80 -11.81
N LEU A 250 -16.44 5.37 -11.98
CA LEU A 250 -17.55 5.66 -11.09
C LEU A 250 -17.94 4.34 -10.42
N GLY A 251 -17.96 4.30 -9.09
CA GLY A 251 -18.24 3.07 -8.37
C GLY A 251 -18.98 3.26 -7.06
N VAL A 252 -19.54 2.15 -6.62
CA VAL A 252 -20.11 1.97 -5.29
C VAL A 252 -19.41 0.81 -4.60
N GLU A 253 -19.09 0.99 -3.33
CA GLU A 253 -18.55 -0.04 -2.45
C GLU A 253 -19.45 -0.14 -1.22
N ILE A 254 -19.86 -1.34 -0.86
CA ILE A 254 -20.77 -1.60 0.27
C ILE A 254 -20.13 -2.58 1.24
N ALA A 255 -20.34 -2.36 2.54
CA ALA A 255 -19.96 -3.25 3.62
C ALA A 255 -21.23 -3.82 4.27
N PRO A 256 -21.79 -4.93 3.76
CA PRO A 256 -23.03 -5.48 4.30
C PRO A 256 -22.76 -6.30 5.56
N SER A 257 -23.66 -6.25 6.54
CA SER A 257 -23.50 -6.94 7.83
C SER A 257 -23.38 -8.46 7.71
N PHE A 258 -24.02 -9.09 6.72
CA PHE A 258 -23.95 -10.55 6.50
C PHE A 258 -22.54 -11.05 6.16
N MET A 259 -21.61 -10.15 5.79
CA MET A 259 -20.20 -10.49 5.55
C MET A 259 -19.34 -10.38 6.81
N GLY A 260 -19.95 -10.35 8.00
CA GLY A 260 -19.24 -10.26 9.28
C GLY A 260 -18.67 -8.87 9.56
N ASN A 261 -19.31 -7.83 9.01
CA ASN A 261 -18.98 -6.45 9.33
C ASN A 261 -19.72 -6.04 10.61
N ASP A 262 -18.98 -5.50 11.58
CA ASP A 262 -19.56 -4.95 12.82
C ASP A 262 -20.40 -3.69 12.55
N TRP A 263 -20.02 -2.91 11.53
CA TRP A 263 -20.78 -1.75 11.04
C TRP A 263 -20.95 -1.79 9.54
N GLY A 264 -22.17 -1.49 9.09
CA GLY A 264 -22.49 -1.38 7.67
C GLY A 264 -22.29 0.03 7.14
N PHE A 265 -21.74 0.15 5.94
CA PHE A 265 -21.64 1.43 5.24
C PHE A 265 -21.71 1.25 3.73
N SER A 266 -21.93 2.36 3.04
CA SER A 266 -21.84 2.46 1.58
C SER A 266 -20.97 3.66 1.22
N LYS A 267 -20.11 3.49 0.22
CA LYS A 267 -19.23 4.52 -0.30
C LYS A 267 -19.47 4.66 -1.79
N PHE A 268 -19.83 5.86 -2.21
CA PHE A 268 -19.81 6.26 -3.61
C PHE A 268 -18.50 6.97 -3.88
N TYR A 269 -17.87 6.67 -5.01
CA TYR A 269 -16.63 7.32 -5.38
C TYR A 269 -16.53 7.53 -6.87
N ILE A 270 -15.78 8.57 -7.22
CA ILE A 270 -15.35 8.87 -8.58
C ILE A 270 -13.84 8.98 -8.53
N THR A 271 -13.16 8.35 -9.47
CA THR A 271 -11.71 8.51 -9.64
C THR A 271 -11.44 8.88 -11.08
N HIS A 272 -10.66 9.92 -11.29
CA HIS A 272 -10.28 10.40 -12.63
C HIS A 272 -8.76 10.56 -12.69
N ARG A 273 -8.15 10.04 -13.75
CA ARG A 273 -6.71 10.13 -14.05
C ARG A 273 -6.56 10.57 -15.51
N GLN A 274 -5.74 11.59 -15.75
CA GLN A 274 -5.43 12.17 -17.05
C GLN A 274 -3.96 12.54 -17.12
#